data_AF-A0A3E3DNF9-F1
#
_entry.id   AF-A0A3E3DNF9-F1
#
_cell.length_a   1.000
_cell.length_b   1.000
_cell.length_c   1.000
_cell.angle_alpha   90.00
_cell.angle_beta   90.00
_cell.angle_gamma   90.00
#
_symmetry.space_group_name_H-M   'P 1'
#
loop_
_entity.id
_entity.type
_entity.pdbx_description
1 polymer ?
#
loop_
_entity_poly.entity_id
_entity_poly.type
_entity_poly.pdbx_seq_one_letter_code
_entity_poly.pdbx_strand_id
1 'polypeptide(L)'
;MLKDTHDETFRAFDGGDDAWLKENYGVRLTSAWFQAHRKIPPNWETLPQLTLPVYIFQGTIDANVPVEQSREIAEAFRTAGKTNLHFFEFEMHDHDLNYILYPISGTISEGLQAIFDTAKEL
;
A
#
# COMPACT_ATOMS: atom_id res chain seq x y z
N MET A 1 -6.52 2.35 -13.62
CA MET A 1 -7.97 2.18 -13.91
C MET A 1 -8.49 3.49 -14.48
N LEU A 2 -9.34 3.49 -15.52
CA LEU A 2 -9.95 4.73 -16.00
C LEU A 2 -10.85 5.30 -14.88
N LYS A 3 -10.96 6.62 -14.77
CA LYS A 3 -11.72 7.27 -13.68
C LYS A 3 -13.17 6.76 -13.60
N ASP A 4 -13.81 6.53 -14.75
CA ASP A 4 -15.18 6.07 -14.82
C ASP A 4 -15.33 4.62 -14.31
N THR A 5 -14.35 3.75 -14.58
CA THR A 5 -14.36 2.37 -14.05
C THR A 5 -14.04 2.30 -12.57
N HIS A 6 -13.31 3.28 -12.02
CA HIS A 6 -13.08 3.40 -10.59
C HIS A 6 -14.38 3.70 -9.83
N ASP A 7 -15.12 4.74 -10.24
CA ASP A 7 -16.33 5.17 -9.53
C ASP A 7 -17.46 4.13 -9.61
N GLU A 8 -17.60 3.45 -10.74
CA GLU A 8 -18.54 2.33 -10.90
C GLU A 8 -18.19 1.15 -9.99
N THR A 9 -16.90 0.84 -9.88
CA THR A 9 -16.40 -0.23 -9.00
C THR A 9 -16.73 0.07 -7.54
N PHE A 10 -16.46 1.28 -7.07
CA PHE A 10 -16.82 1.68 -5.70
C PHE A 10 -18.32 1.68 -5.45
N ARG A 11 -19.13 2.10 -6.43
CA ARG A 11 -20.59 2.00 -6.34
C ARG A 11 -21.06 0.55 -6.21
N ALA A 12 -20.47 -0.38 -6.94
CA ALA A 12 -20.80 -1.80 -6.85
C ALA A 12 -20.39 -2.39 -5.49
N PHE A 13 -19.23 -1.99 -4.94
CA PHE A 13 -18.82 -2.35 -3.57
C PHE A 13 -19.84 -1.88 -2.53
N ASP A 14 -20.24 -0.61 -2.61
CA ASP A 14 -21.10 0.05 -1.62
C ASP A 14 -22.55 -0.44 -1.72
N GLY A 15 -23.03 -0.64 -2.96
CA GLY A 15 -24.39 -1.03 -3.27
C GLY A 15 -24.68 -2.53 -3.15
N GLY A 16 -23.66 -3.37 -2.94
CA GLY A 16 -23.85 -4.81 -2.84
C GLY A 16 -24.02 -5.53 -4.19
N ASP A 17 -23.51 -4.95 -5.28
CA ASP A 17 -23.74 -5.46 -6.65
C ASP A 17 -22.72 -6.52 -7.06
N ASP A 18 -22.84 -7.71 -6.47
CA ASP A 18 -21.95 -8.85 -6.74
C ASP A 18 -22.03 -9.34 -8.19
N ALA A 19 -23.17 -9.12 -8.86
CA ALA A 19 -23.33 -9.47 -10.27
C ALA A 19 -22.46 -8.57 -11.16
N TRP A 20 -22.51 -7.26 -10.93
CA TRP A 20 -21.65 -6.32 -11.64
C TRP A 20 -20.17 -6.58 -11.36
N LEU A 21 -19.80 -6.83 -10.09
CA LEU A 21 -18.42 -7.12 -9.69
C LEU A 21 -17.88 -8.36 -10.39
N LYS A 22 -18.68 -9.43 -10.48
CA LYS A 22 -18.29 -10.66 -11.16
C LYS A 22 -17.93 -10.44 -12.63
N GLU A 23 -18.64 -9.55 -13.31
CA GLU A 23 -18.49 -9.31 -14.75
C GLU A 23 -17.46 -8.20 -15.08
N ASN A 24 -17.24 -7.25 -14.15
CA ASN A 24 -16.47 -6.03 -14.44
C ASN A 24 -15.23 -5.84 -13.55
N TYR A 25 -15.14 -6.55 -12.41
CA TYR A 25 -13.98 -6.47 -11.53
C TYR A 25 -13.06 -7.69 -11.76
N GLY A 26 -11.79 -7.41 -12.10
CA GLY A 26 -10.83 -8.45 -12.51
C GLY A 26 -10.48 -9.49 -11.43
N VAL A 27 -10.96 -9.31 -10.20
CA VAL A 27 -10.79 -10.24 -9.09
C VAL A 27 -12.16 -10.71 -8.61
N ARG A 28 -12.31 -12.01 -8.32
CA ARG A 28 -13.57 -12.58 -7.84
C ARG A 28 -13.79 -12.34 -6.35
N LEU A 29 -14.06 -11.09 -5.99
CA LEU A 29 -14.43 -10.67 -4.64
C LEU A 29 -15.88 -10.17 -4.63
N THR A 30 -16.63 -10.50 -3.59
CA THR A 30 -17.98 -9.98 -3.35
C THR A 30 -17.93 -8.64 -2.62
N SER A 31 -18.94 -7.80 -2.80
CA SER A 31 -19.20 -6.59 -2.00
C SER A 31 -19.08 -6.83 -0.49
N ALA A 32 -19.54 -7.98 0.01
CA ALA A 32 -19.41 -8.37 1.41
C ALA A 32 -17.94 -8.41 1.90
N TRP A 33 -16.99 -8.76 1.04
CA TRP A 33 -15.57 -8.74 1.38
C TRP A 33 -15.09 -7.30 1.60
N PHE A 34 -15.45 -6.38 0.70
CA PHE A 34 -15.07 -4.97 0.80
C PHE A 34 -15.71 -4.29 2.03
N GLN A 35 -16.99 -4.58 2.28
CA GLN A 35 -17.71 -4.09 3.45
C GLN A 35 -17.10 -4.61 4.75
N ALA A 36 -16.65 -5.87 4.79
CA ALA A 36 -15.93 -6.41 5.94
C ALA A 36 -14.54 -5.79 6.09
N HIS A 37 -13.79 -5.64 4.99
CA HIS A 37 -12.46 -5.04 4.97
C HIS A 37 -12.47 -3.61 5.51
N ARG A 38 -13.47 -2.79 5.16
CA ARG A 38 -13.61 -1.42 5.67
C ARG A 38 -13.86 -1.31 7.17
N LYS A 39 -14.23 -2.40 7.85
CA LYS A 39 -14.36 -2.43 9.31
C LYS A 39 -13.02 -2.62 10.02
N ILE A 40 -11.98 -3.02 9.27
CA ILE A 40 -10.63 -3.14 9.81
C ILE A 40 -10.06 -1.72 9.96
N PRO A 41 -9.55 -1.35 11.14
CA PRO A 41 -8.95 -0.03 11.32
C PRO A 41 -7.79 0.17 10.34
N PRO A 42 -7.65 1.38 9.79
CA PRO A 42 -6.57 1.67 8.86
C PRO A 42 -5.19 1.59 9.52
N ASN A 43 -4.15 1.48 8.70
CA ASN A 43 -2.78 1.33 9.19
C ASN A 43 -2.29 2.53 10.01
N TRP A 44 -2.76 3.75 9.73
CA TRP A 44 -2.41 4.93 10.53
C TRP A 44 -3.03 4.92 11.93
N GLU A 45 -4.06 4.10 12.19
CA GLU A 45 -4.60 3.87 13.53
C GLU A 45 -3.99 2.63 14.21
N THR A 46 -3.70 1.59 13.43
CA THR A 46 -3.24 0.30 13.95
C THR A 46 -1.73 0.29 14.23
N LEU A 47 -0.90 0.71 13.28
CA LEU A 47 0.56 0.60 13.38
C LEU A 47 1.15 1.41 14.56
N PRO A 48 0.67 2.63 14.88
CA PRO A 48 1.16 3.35 16.06
C PRO A 48 0.91 2.62 17.38
N GLN A 49 0.09 1.57 17.44
CA GLN A 49 -0.10 0.78 18.67
C GLN A 49 1.04 -0.21 18.91
N LEU A 50 1.83 -0.53 17.88
CA LEU A 50 2.93 -1.49 17.98
C LEU A 50 4.13 -0.89 18.72
N THR A 51 4.81 -1.72 19.51
CA THR A 51 6.08 -1.37 20.18
C THR A 51 7.30 -1.92 19.46
N LEU A 52 7.12 -2.84 18.52
CA LEU A 52 8.17 -3.38 17.67
C LEU A 52 8.63 -2.31 16.66
N PRO A 53 9.88 -2.35 16.18
CA PRO A 53 10.32 -1.56 15.03
C PRO A 53 9.42 -1.80 13.80
N VAL A 54 9.03 -0.73 13.12
CA VAL A 54 8.21 -0.76 11.90
C VAL A 54 9.00 -0.12 10.77
N TYR A 55 9.08 -0.81 9.63
CA TYR A 55 9.79 -0.34 8.44
C TYR A 55 8.81 -0.25 7.28
N ILE A 56 8.70 0.93 6.65
CA ILE A 56 7.87 1.17 5.47
C ILE A 56 8.79 1.61 4.33
N PHE A 57 8.70 0.93 3.20
CA PHE A 57 9.39 1.26 1.96
C PHE A 57 8.33 1.57 0.90
N GLN A 58 8.35 2.78 0.35
CA GLN A 58 7.29 3.26 -0.54
C GLN A 58 7.88 3.96 -1.77
N GLY A 59 7.41 3.57 -2.95
CA GLY A 59 7.70 4.29 -4.20
C GLY A 59 6.74 5.48 -4.41
N THR A 60 7.22 6.57 -5.01
CA THR A 60 6.41 7.79 -5.25
C THR A 60 5.45 7.69 -6.43
N ILE A 61 5.60 6.68 -7.30
CA ILE A 61 4.74 6.44 -8.46
C ILE A 61 3.99 5.10 -8.39
N ASP A 62 3.74 4.62 -7.16
CA ASP A 62 2.91 3.44 -6.91
C ASP A 62 1.47 3.67 -7.39
N ALA A 63 1.06 2.89 -8.39
CA ALA A 63 -0.26 3.01 -9.01
C ALA A 63 -1.40 2.39 -8.17
N ASN A 64 -1.07 1.62 -7.14
CA ASN A 64 -2.03 0.92 -6.28
C ASN A 64 -2.23 1.64 -4.94
N VAL A 65 -1.19 2.26 -4.40
CA VAL A 65 -1.21 2.94 -3.10
C VAL A 65 -0.51 4.30 -3.23
N PRO A 66 -1.23 5.44 -3.09
CA PRO A 66 -0.62 6.76 -3.09
C PRO A 66 0.38 6.92 -1.95
N VAL A 67 1.56 7.49 -2.25
CA VAL A 67 2.62 7.74 -1.26
C VAL A 67 2.15 8.61 -0.08
N GLU A 68 1.15 9.46 -0.31
CA GLU A 68 0.51 10.30 0.71
C GLU A 68 -0.03 9.47 1.87
N GLN A 69 -0.57 8.28 1.63
CA GLN A 69 -1.09 7.42 2.71
C GLN A 69 0.03 6.90 3.62
N SER A 70 1.20 6.60 3.06
CA SER A 70 2.39 6.22 3.84
C SER A 70 2.94 7.42 4.64
N ARG A 71 2.87 8.63 4.09
CA ARG A 71 3.22 9.87 4.81
C ARG A 71 2.23 10.16 5.95
N GLU A 72 0.95 9.89 5.79
CA GLU A 72 -0.06 10.00 6.86
C GLU A 72 0.24 9.05 8.03
N ILE A 73 0.69 7.82 7.75
CA ILE A 73 1.16 6.90 8.79
C ILE A 73 2.36 7.50 9.53
N ALA A 74 3.35 8.05 8.81
CA ALA A 74 4.52 8.68 9.43
C ALA A 74 4.13 9.86 10.33
N GLU A 75 3.18 10.67 9.90
CA GLU A 75 2.63 11.78 10.68
C GLU A 75 1.88 11.29 11.94
N ALA A 76 1.12 10.18 11.83
CA ALA A 76 0.44 9.58 12.97
C ALA A 76 1.43 9.08 14.05
N PHE A 77 2.54 8.45 13.65
CA PHE A 77 3.62 8.08 14.59
C PHE A 77 4.24 9.31 15.26
N ARG A 78 4.51 10.37 14.49
CA ARG A 78 5.09 11.62 15.00
C ARG A 78 4.15 12.30 16.00
N THR A 79 2.86 12.39 15.69
CA THR A 79 1.85 12.99 16.58
C THR A 79 1.69 12.17 17.87
N ALA A 80 1.82 10.85 17.79
CA ALA A 80 1.82 9.96 18.95
C ALA A 80 3.15 9.97 19.75
N GLY A 81 4.16 10.75 19.33
CA GLY A 81 5.47 10.80 19.99
C GLY A 81 6.28 9.51 19.86
N LYS A 82 6.00 8.69 18.84
CA LYS A 82 6.64 7.40 18.62
C LYS A 82 7.82 7.52 17.67
N THR A 83 8.89 6.81 18.00
CA THR A 83 10.16 6.85 17.26
C THR A 83 10.54 5.50 16.65
N ASN A 84 9.69 4.48 16.78
CA ASN A 84 9.93 3.12 16.29
C ASN A 84 9.49 2.91 14.83
N LEU A 85 9.17 3.98 14.09
CA LEU A 85 8.91 3.94 12.66
C LEU A 85 10.15 4.39 11.88
N HIS A 86 10.49 3.61 10.87
CA HIS A 86 11.48 3.91 9.85
C HIS A 86 10.78 3.98 8.49
N PHE A 87 10.70 5.17 7.90
CA PHE A 87 10.02 5.40 6.63
C PHE A 87 11.04 5.75 5.55
N PHE A 88 11.03 4.99 4.45
CA PHE A 88 11.88 5.17 3.29
C PHE A 88 11.00 5.42 2.07
N GLU A 89 11.21 6.58 1.44
CA GLU A 89 10.51 6.99 0.24
C GLU A 89 11.47 6.99 -0.94
N PHE A 90 11.07 6.35 -2.05
CA PHE A 90 11.90 6.16 -3.23
C PHE A 90 11.28 6.87 -4.44
N GLU A 91 11.96 7.90 -4.91
CA GLU A 91 11.48 8.71 -6.03
C GLU A 91 11.48 7.90 -7.33
N MET A 92 10.43 8.05 -8.15
CA MET A 92 10.26 7.33 -9.43
C MET A 92 10.27 5.79 -9.29
N HIS A 93 9.94 5.28 -8.11
CA HIS A 93 9.71 3.86 -7.87
C HIS A 93 8.21 3.55 -7.83
N ASP A 94 7.83 2.42 -8.43
CA ASP A 94 6.46 1.95 -8.45
C ASP A 94 6.11 1.08 -7.22
N HIS A 95 5.03 0.32 -7.33
CA HIS A 95 4.49 -0.54 -6.28
C HIS A 95 5.45 -1.64 -5.81
N ASP A 96 6.29 -2.18 -6.71
CA ASP A 96 7.22 -3.26 -6.38
C ASP A 96 8.64 -2.74 -6.13
N LEU A 97 8.77 -1.42 -5.97
CA LEU A 97 10.04 -0.71 -5.87
C LEU A 97 10.93 -0.98 -7.09
N ASN A 98 10.34 -1.04 -8.28
CA ASN A 98 11.02 -1.35 -9.53
C ASN A 98 11.72 -2.73 -9.53
N TYR A 99 11.15 -3.71 -8.83
CA TYR A 99 11.64 -5.09 -8.79
C TYR A 99 11.83 -5.68 -10.18
N ILE A 100 10.99 -5.30 -11.14
CA ILE A 100 11.07 -5.76 -12.54
C ILE A 100 12.43 -5.49 -13.22
N LEU A 101 13.22 -4.52 -12.73
CA LEU A 101 14.58 -4.26 -13.25
C LEU A 101 15.49 -5.48 -13.04
N TYR A 102 15.34 -6.20 -11.94
CA TYR A 102 16.18 -7.34 -11.61
C TYR A 102 16.05 -8.51 -12.61
N PRO A 103 14.85 -9.05 -12.90
CA PRO A 103 14.72 -10.12 -13.89
C PRO A 103 15.01 -9.69 -15.33
N ILE A 104 14.93 -8.40 -15.67
CA ILE A 104 15.17 -7.90 -17.04
C ILE A 104 16.66 -7.62 -17.29
N SER A 105 17.33 -6.92 -16.37
CA SER A 105 18.71 -6.45 -16.58
C SER A 105 19.71 -6.94 -15.54
N GLY A 106 19.26 -7.68 -14.51
CA GLY A 106 20.09 -8.03 -13.35
C GLY A 106 20.32 -6.85 -12.40
N THR A 107 19.67 -5.71 -12.61
CA THR A 107 19.85 -4.52 -11.79
C THR A 107 18.95 -4.58 -10.56
N ILE A 108 19.55 -4.53 -9.37
CA ILE A 108 18.81 -4.34 -8.12
C ILE A 108 18.48 -2.84 -8.01
N SER A 109 17.20 -2.51 -7.87
CA SER A 109 16.76 -1.13 -7.69
C SER A 109 17.21 -0.56 -6.34
N GLU A 110 17.24 0.77 -6.22
CA GLU A 110 17.56 1.44 -4.95
C GLU A 110 16.60 0.99 -3.83
N GLY A 111 15.30 0.93 -4.12
CA GLY A 111 14.30 0.50 -3.14
C GLY A 111 14.49 -0.94 -2.65
N LEU A 112 14.83 -1.88 -3.55
CA LEU A 112 15.13 -3.25 -3.14
C LEU A 112 16.44 -3.36 -2.37
N GLN A 113 17.48 -2.63 -2.81
CA GLN A 113 18.76 -2.61 -2.12
C GLN A 113 18.59 -2.11 -0.67
N ALA A 114 17.79 -1.05 -0.46
CA ALA A 114 17.49 -0.54 0.87
C ALA A 114 16.78 -1.57 1.76
N ILE A 115 15.87 -2.38 1.21
CA ILE A 115 15.24 -3.49 1.95
C ILE A 115 16.30 -4.50 2.41
N PHE A 116 17.18 -4.93 1.50
CA PHE A 116 18.21 -5.93 1.82
C PHE A 116 19.23 -5.41 2.83
N ASP A 117 19.67 -4.17 2.68
CA ASP A 117 20.62 -3.55 3.60
C ASP A 117 19.98 -3.39 5.00
N THR A 118 18.74 -2.90 5.06
CA THR A 118 18.00 -2.81 6.32
C THR A 118 17.85 -4.18 6.98
N ALA A 119 17.41 -5.19 6.22
CA ALA A 119 17.20 -6.54 6.76
C ALA A 119 18.49 -7.21 7.27
N LYS A 120 19.64 -6.86 6.69
CA LYS A 120 20.95 -7.37 7.11
C LYS A 120 21.43 -6.76 8.44
N GLU A 121 20.95 -5.56 8.78
CA GLU A 121 21.32 -4.83 10.00
C GLU A 121 20.42 -5.12 11.20
N LEU A 122 19.32 -5.85 11.02
CA LEU A 122 18.41 -6.33 12.06
C LEU A 122 18.88 -7.65 12.70
#